data_AF-A0A967YVD9-F1
#
_entry.id   AF-A0A967YVD9-F1
#
_cell.length_a   1.000
_cell.length_b   1.000
_cell.length_c   1.000
_cell.angle_alpha   90.00
_cell.angle_beta   90.00
_cell.angle_gamma   90.00
#
_symmetry.space_group_name_H-M   'P 1'
#
loop_
_entity.id
_entity.type
_entity.pdbx_description
1 polymer ?
#
loop_
_entity_poly.entity_id
_entity_poly.type
_entity_poly.pdbx_seq_one_letter_code
_entity_poly.pdbx_strand_id
1 'polypeptide(L)'
;DLLIKTGKSVAIGDTGKLKYAGQVIGCNYSNGKAIANDVEAFLFIGGGRFHAIGLALATAKPVIVADPYEKRAYAVDGEVRRIVKQRWASIHEAKKAEKFGVLIGLKSRQEKLDRALQIKEKLEMEEKKTTLFALREVTPEALMQFPTVEVFVNTACPRISLDDASKFLKPVLTLDETSVVLGEMSWETLCKEGWFGNAT
;
A
#
# COMPACT_ATOMS: atom_id res chain seq x y z
N ASP A 1 18.90 7.75 -22.28
CA ASP A 1 20.14 7.71 -23.09
C ASP A 1 21.20 6.74 -22.57
N LEU A 2 21.73 6.90 -21.35
CA LEU A 2 22.82 6.05 -20.86
C LEU A 2 22.50 4.54 -20.93
N LEU A 3 21.32 4.14 -20.43
CA LEU A 3 20.87 2.75 -20.46
C LEU A 3 20.68 2.20 -21.89
N ILE A 4 20.20 3.03 -22.81
CA ILE A 4 20.01 2.65 -24.22
C ILE A 4 21.37 2.42 -24.88
N LYS A 5 22.36 3.29 -24.60
CA LYS A 5 23.74 3.13 -25.10
C LYS A 5 24.42 1.85 -24.60
N THR A 6 24.01 1.32 -23.44
CA THR A 6 24.50 0.03 -22.92
C THR A 6 23.63 -1.16 -23.35
N GLY A 7 22.76 -0.97 -24.35
CA GLY A 7 21.96 -2.04 -24.96
C GLY A 7 20.69 -2.40 -24.21
N LYS A 8 20.19 -1.55 -23.30
CA LYS A 8 18.93 -1.78 -22.59
C LYS A 8 17.75 -1.10 -23.29
N SER A 9 16.63 -1.80 -23.38
CA SER A 9 15.33 -1.20 -23.68
C SER A 9 14.83 -0.42 -22.46
N VAL A 10 14.32 0.79 -22.67
CA VAL A 10 13.83 1.66 -21.60
C VAL A 10 12.40 2.06 -21.90
N ALA A 11 11.50 1.83 -20.94
CA ALA A 11 10.13 2.32 -20.95
C ALA A 11 9.96 3.34 -19.81
N ILE A 12 9.22 4.42 -20.09
CA ILE A 12 8.84 5.44 -19.11
C ILE A 12 7.33 5.59 -19.19
N GLY A 13 6.62 5.18 -18.14
CA GLY A 13 5.16 5.25 -18.12
C GLY A 13 4.66 6.67 -17.88
N ASP A 14 3.57 7.03 -18.54
CA ASP A 14 2.87 8.29 -18.34
C ASP A 14 1.36 8.06 -18.47
N THR A 15 0.65 8.28 -17.37
CA THR A 15 -0.81 8.15 -17.30
C THR A 15 -1.51 9.51 -17.26
N GLY A 16 -0.77 10.62 -17.29
CA GLY A 16 -1.30 11.97 -17.12
C GLY A 16 -1.80 12.30 -15.70
N LYS A 17 -1.75 11.35 -14.75
CA LYS A 17 -2.20 11.55 -13.36
C LYS A 17 -1.19 12.27 -12.47
N LEU A 18 0.07 12.32 -12.89
CA LEU A 18 1.17 12.97 -12.18
C LEU A 18 1.80 14.04 -13.07
N LYS A 19 2.61 14.92 -12.47
CA LYS A 19 3.14 16.09 -13.18
C LYS A 19 4.16 15.71 -14.27
N TYR A 20 4.87 14.61 -14.09
CA TYR A 20 5.92 14.17 -15.01
C TYR A 20 5.82 12.68 -15.32
N ALA A 21 6.17 12.31 -16.55
CA ALA A 21 6.36 10.92 -16.95
C ALA A 21 7.39 10.22 -16.04
N GLY A 22 7.15 8.97 -15.70
CA GLY A 22 7.99 8.18 -14.79
C GLY A 22 7.94 8.62 -13.33
N GLN A 23 7.29 9.74 -13.00
CA GLN A 23 7.12 10.17 -11.60
C GLN A 23 6.28 9.14 -10.85
N VAL A 24 6.66 8.90 -9.59
CA VAL A 24 5.85 8.20 -8.60
C VAL A 24 5.82 9.02 -7.32
N ILE A 25 4.76 8.87 -6.53
CA ILE A 25 4.66 9.41 -5.17
C ILE A 25 4.19 8.32 -4.23
N GLY A 26 4.29 8.55 -2.92
CA GLY A 26 3.99 7.54 -1.90
C GLY A 26 2.68 6.78 -2.10
N CYS A 27 1.61 7.45 -2.52
CA CYS A 27 0.29 6.85 -2.72
C CYS A 27 -0.11 6.62 -4.19
N ASN A 28 0.74 6.94 -5.17
CA ASN A 28 0.38 6.82 -6.59
C ASN A 28 1.59 6.34 -7.42
N TYR A 29 1.46 5.10 -7.89
CA TYR A 29 2.43 4.39 -8.75
C TYR A 29 1.86 4.12 -10.15
N SER A 30 0.81 4.82 -10.57
CA SER A 30 0.11 4.58 -11.84
C SER A 30 1.02 4.56 -13.06
N ASN A 31 1.99 5.48 -13.14
CA ASN A 31 3.01 5.49 -14.20
C ASN A 31 3.84 4.19 -14.23
N GLY A 32 4.25 3.67 -13.07
CA GLY A 32 4.96 2.39 -12.98
C GLY A 32 4.06 1.21 -13.37
N LYS A 33 2.82 1.17 -12.84
CA LYS A 33 1.86 0.09 -13.16
C LYS A 33 1.54 0.01 -14.66
N ALA A 34 1.43 1.15 -15.34
CA ALA A 34 1.10 1.23 -16.76
C ALA A 34 2.09 0.50 -17.67
N ILE A 35 3.35 0.36 -17.25
CA ILE A 35 4.41 -0.29 -18.04
C ILE A 35 4.91 -1.60 -17.40
N ALA A 36 4.27 -2.07 -16.32
CA ALA A 36 4.78 -3.20 -15.53
C ALA A 36 4.85 -4.51 -16.33
N ASN A 37 3.96 -4.69 -17.30
CA ASN A 37 3.96 -5.88 -18.17
C ASN A 37 5.02 -5.81 -19.27
N ASP A 38 5.53 -4.62 -19.59
CA ASP A 38 6.49 -4.39 -20.67
C ASP A 38 7.94 -4.38 -20.16
N VAL A 39 8.14 -4.47 -18.84
CA VAL A 39 9.46 -4.41 -18.21
C VAL A 39 9.74 -5.61 -17.29
N GLU A 40 11.00 -6.01 -17.25
CA GLU A 40 11.49 -7.08 -16.37
C GLU A 40 11.80 -6.57 -14.95
N ALA A 41 12.19 -5.30 -14.83
CA ALA A 41 12.52 -4.63 -13.57
C ALA A 41 12.37 -3.12 -13.71
N PHE A 42 12.28 -2.43 -12.57
CA PHE A 42 12.31 -0.96 -12.51
C PHE A 42 13.64 -0.45 -11.95
N LEU A 43 14.11 0.65 -12.52
CA LEU A 43 15.16 1.49 -11.94
C LEU A 43 14.50 2.72 -11.29
N PHE A 44 14.51 2.78 -9.97
CA PHE A 44 14.06 3.96 -9.23
C PHE A 44 15.25 4.89 -8.97
N ILE A 45 15.17 6.14 -9.43
CA ILE A 45 16.21 7.15 -9.23
C ILE A 45 15.76 8.10 -8.12
N GLY A 46 16.46 8.07 -6.99
CA GLY A 46 16.12 8.93 -5.86
C GLY A 46 16.71 8.44 -4.54
N GLY A 47 16.63 9.29 -3.52
CA GLY A 47 17.08 8.97 -2.18
C GLY A 47 16.11 8.05 -1.43
N GLY A 48 16.67 7.15 -0.62
CA GLY A 48 15.91 6.31 0.30
C GLY A 48 15.18 5.12 -0.34
N ARG A 49 14.38 4.42 0.47
CA ARG A 49 13.75 3.12 0.08
C ARG A 49 12.23 3.19 -0.11
N PHE A 50 11.61 4.22 0.44
CA PHE A 50 10.15 4.35 0.61
C PHE A 50 9.35 4.17 -0.69
N HIS A 51 9.72 4.92 -1.74
CA HIS A 51 9.04 4.87 -3.03
C HIS A 51 9.38 3.60 -3.83
N ALA A 52 10.63 3.12 -3.73
CA ALA A 52 11.06 1.91 -4.42
C ALA A 52 10.34 0.66 -3.88
N ILE A 53 10.20 0.55 -2.55
CA ILE A 53 9.41 -0.51 -1.91
C ILE A 53 7.95 -0.41 -2.36
N GLY A 54 7.37 0.79 -2.36
CA GLY A 54 5.99 1.00 -2.80
C GLY A 54 5.78 0.61 -4.27
N LEU A 55 6.73 0.93 -5.15
CA LEU A 55 6.69 0.54 -6.56
C LEU A 55 6.78 -0.98 -6.72
N ALA A 56 7.65 -1.65 -5.97
CA ALA A 56 7.75 -3.11 -5.96
C ALA A 56 6.44 -3.75 -5.49
N LEU A 57 5.85 -3.25 -4.40
CA LEU A 57 4.56 -3.72 -3.89
C LEU A 57 3.41 -3.46 -4.87
N ALA A 58 3.45 -2.35 -5.61
CA ALA A 58 2.40 -1.97 -6.56
C ALA A 58 2.44 -2.72 -7.90
N THR A 59 3.62 -3.27 -8.26
CA THR A 59 3.86 -3.87 -9.59
C THR A 59 4.25 -5.34 -9.53
N ALA A 60 4.58 -5.86 -8.34
CA ALA A 60 5.17 -7.18 -8.14
C ALA A 60 6.46 -7.42 -8.94
N LYS A 61 7.16 -6.35 -9.37
CA LYS A 61 8.40 -6.43 -10.14
C LYS A 61 9.63 -6.09 -9.28
N PRO A 62 10.81 -6.64 -9.63
CA PRO A 62 12.07 -6.21 -9.04
C PRO A 62 12.29 -4.71 -9.22
N VAL A 63 12.76 -4.04 -8.16
CA VAL A 63 13.12 -2.62 -8.18
C VAL A 63 14.54 -2.45 -7.67
N ILE A 64 15.37 -1.79 -8.49
CA ILE A 64 16.71 -1.35 -8.12
C ILE A 64 16.65 0.14 -7.85
N VAL A 65 17.13 0.58 -6.70
CA VAL A 65 17.34 1.99 -6.38
C VAL A 65 18.70 2.41 -6.90
N ALA A 66 18.76 3.49 -7.67
CA ALA A 66 19.97 4.26 -7.93
C ALA A 66 19.90 5.54 -7.11
N ASP A 67 20.64 5.57 -6.00
CA ASP A 67 20.65 6.71 -5.09
C ASP A 67 21.75 7.71 -5.51
N PRO A 68 21.39 8.91 -6.01
CA PRO A 68 22.36 9.89 -6.48
C PRO A 68 23.14 10.56 -5.34
N TYR A 69 22.60 10.52 -4.11
CA TYR A 69 23.22 11.14 -2.94
C TYR A 69 24.25 10.19 -2.34
N GLU A 70 23.89 8.91 -2.19
CA GLU A 70 24.78 7.88 -1.65
C GLU A 70 25.70 7.27 -2.72
N LYS A 71 25.48 7.59 -4.01
CA LYS A 71 26.23 7.08 -5.17
C LYS A 71 26.32 5.56 -5.21
N ARG A 72 25.24 4.89 -4.84
CA ARG A 72 25.14 3.42 -4.87
C ARG A 72 23.84 2.96 -5.51
N ALA A 73 23.89 1.75 -6.05
CA ALA A 73 22.72 1.04 -6.51
C ALA A 73 22.46 -0.18 -5.62
N TYR A 74 21.19 -0.43 -5.27
CA TYR A 74 20.83 -1.56 -4.41
C TYR A 74 19.39 -2.01 -4.66
N ALA A 75 19.12 -3.29 -4.40
CA ALA A 75 17.78 -3.87 -4.49
C ALA A 75 17.00 -3.68 -3.17
N VAL A 76 15.67 -3.73 -3.24
CA VAL A 76 14.76 -3.64 -2.08
C VAL A 76 13.94 -4.91 -1.86
N ASP A 77 14.31 -6.01 -2.52
CA ASP A 77 13.58 -7.27 -2.52
C ASP A 77 13.49 -7.92 -1.12
N GLY A 78 14.54 -7.76 -0.30
CA GLY A 78 14.56 -8.24 1.08
C GLY A 78 13.49 -7.58 1.94
N GLU A 79 13.42 -6.24 1.89
CA GLU A 79 12.42 -5.43 2.59
C GLU A 79 11.00 -5.74 2.10
N VAL A 80 10.81 -5.85 0.78
CA VAL A 80 9.52 -6.18 0.17
C VAL A 80 9.03 -7.55 0.65
N ARG A 81 9.89 -8.60 0.63
CA ARG A 81 9.53 -9.93 1.14
C ARG A 81 9.14 -9.89 2.61
N ARG A 82 9.82 -9.10 3.43
CA ARG A 82 9.49 -8.92 4.85
C ARG A 82 8.10 -8.27 5.00
N ILE A 83 7.82 -7.21 4.26
CA ILE A 83 6.53 -6.52 4.30
C ILE A 83 5.41 -7.45 3.87
N VAL A 84 5.54 -8.15 2.74
CA VAL A 84 4.53 -9.09 2.24
C VAL A 84 4.21 -10.17 3.27
N LYS A 85 5.22 -10.76 3.92
CA LYS A 85 5.02 -11.73 5.01
C LYS A 85 4.27 -11.13 6.20
N GLN A 86 4.63 -9.91 6.61
CA GLN A 86 3.95 -9.20 7.69
C GLN A 86 2.48 -8.93 7.32
N ARG A 87 2.21 -8.53 6.08
CA ARG A 87 0.85 -8.28 5.60
C ARG A 87 0.00 -9.53 5.59
N TRP A 88 0.56 -10.67 5.20
CA TRP A 88 -0.13 -11.94 5.27
C TRP A 88 -0.49 -12.33 6.71
N ALA A 89 0.43 -12.13 7.66
CA ALA A 89 0.15 -12.36 9.08
C ALA A 89 -1.00 -11.46 9.58
N SER A 90 -0.99 -10.17 9.24
CA SER A 90 -2.06 -9.23 9.59
C SER A 90 -3.42 -9.62 8.98
N ILE A 91 -3.46 -10.08 7.73
CA ILE A 91 -4.69 -10.58 7.10
C ILE A 91 -5.21 -11.82 7.84
N HIS A 92 -4.32 -12.76 8.17
CA HIS A 92 -4.72 -13.99 8.85
C HIS A 92 -5.24 -13.76 10.26
N GLU A 93 -4.64 -12.83 11.00
CA GLU A 93 -5.15 -12.36 12.28
C GLU A 93 -6.52 -11.71 12.11
N ALA A 94 -6.68 -10.84 11.11
CA ALA A 94 -7.93 -10.13 10.88
C ALA A 94 -9.09 -11.03 10.46
N LYS A 95 -8.84 -12.14 9.76
CA LYS A 95 -9.88 -13.12 9.43
C LYS A 95 -10.57 -13.72 10.66
N LYS A 96 -9.88 -13.73 11.81
CA LYS A 96 -10.41 -14.26 13.09
C LYS A 96 -11.09 -13.20 13.95
N ALA A 97 -10.95 -11.92 13.60
CA ALA A 97 -11.50 -10.83 14.38
C ALA A 97 -13.02 -10.69 14.19
N GLU A 98 -13.70 -10.18 15.22
CA GLU A 98 -15.13 -9.88 15.19
C GLU A 98 -15.40 -8.37 15.19
N LYS A 99 -14.49 -7.59 15.77
CA LYS A 99 -14.66 -6.15 16.00
C LYS A 99 -13.68 -5.33 15.17
N PHE A 100 -14.21 -4.58 14.21
CA PHE A 100 -13.45 -3.77 13.26
C PHE A 100 -13.64 -2.28 13.52
N GLY A 101 -12.55 -1.52 13.34
CA GLY A 101 -12.57 -0.06 13.30
C GLY A 101 -12.20 0.44 11.91
N VAL A 102 -13.09 1.18 11.25
CA VAL A 102 -12.80 1.78 9.94
C VAL A 102 -12.36 3.23 10.15
N LEU A 103 -11.13 3.52 9.73
CA LEU A 103 -10.50 4.81 9.93
C LEU A 103 -10.83 5.76 8.77
N ILE A 104 -11.18 7.01 9.10
CA ILE A 104 -11.43 8.11 8.17
C ILE A 104 -10.42 9.22 8.48
N GLY A 105 -9.59 9.58 7.49
CA GLY A 105 -8.57 10.62 7.65
C GLY A 105 -9.14 12.01 7.43
N LEU A 106 -9.01 12.91 8.41
CA LEU A 106 -9.52 14.29 8.33
C LEU A 106 -8.55 15.28 7.64
N LYS A 107 -7.43 14.80 7.09
CA LYS A 107 -6.51 15.61 6.30
C LYS A 107 -7.05 15.77 4.87
N SER A 108 -6.76 16.92 4.26
CA SER A 108 -7.13 17.16 2.86
C SER A 108 -6.67 16.01 1.96
N ARG A 109 -7.58 15.54 1.09
CA ARG A 109 -7.42 14.38 0.18
C ARG A 109 -7.34 12.99 0.84
N GLN A 110 -7.47 12.89 2.15
CA GLN A 110 -7.56 11.61 2.87
C GLN A 110 -8.98 11.30 3.37
N GLU A 111 -9.87 12.28 3.32
CA GLU A 111 -11.27 12.13 3.74
C GLU A 111 -12.06 11.35 2.70
N LYS A 112 -12.10 10.02 2.89
CA LYS A 112 -12.81 9.09 2.00
C LYS A 112 -14.04 8.50 2.70
N LEU A 113 -14.99 9.37 3.08
CA LEU A 113 -16.19 8.99 3.84
C LEU A 113 -17.01 7.89 3.14
N ASP A 114 -17.35 8.09 1.87
CA ASP A 114 -18.15 7.12 1.10
C ASP A 114 -17.48 5.74 1.07
N ARG A 115 -16.15 5.72 0.92
CA ARG A 115 -15.39 4.47 0.92
C ARG A 115 -15.41 3.79 2.29
N ALA A 116 -15.31 4.56 3.36
CA ALA A 116 -15.40 4.03 4.71
C ALA A 116 -16.80 3.47 5.02
N LEU A 117 -17.86 4.12 4.55
CA LEU A 117 -19.23 3.63 4.68
C LEU A 117 -19.43 2.32 3.92
N GLN A 118 -18.98 2.24 2.67
CA GLN A 118 -19.03 1.00 1.87
C GLN A 118 -18.30 -0.16 2.56
N ILE A 119 -17.12 0.09 3.14
CA ILE A 119 -16.36 -0.95 3.84
C ILE A 119 -17.09 -1.38 5.12
N LYS A 120 -17.68 -0.44 5.85
CA LYS A 120 -18.49 -0.77 7.03
C LYS A 120 -19.68 -1.66 6.67
N GLU A 121 -20.42 -1.32 5.62
CA GLU A 121 -21.55 -2.14 5.14
C GLU A 121 -21.10 -3.56 4.80
N LYS A 122 -20.01 -3.71 4.04
CA LYS A 122 -19.45 -5.02 3.68
C LYS A 122 -19.02 -5.85 4.90
N LEU A 123 -18.36 -5.22 5.87
CA LEU A 123 -17.96 -5.91 7.11
C LEU A 123 -19.19 -6.35 7.93
N GLU A 124 -20.23 -5.52 7.99
CA GLU A 124 -21.46 -5.86 8.71
C GLU A 124 -22.29 -6.95 8.03
N MET A 125 -22.25 -7.03 6.70
CA MET A 125 -22.82 -8.16 5.94
C MET A 125 -22.16 -9.50 6.31
N GLU A 126 -20.88 -9.48 6.65
CA GLU A 126 -20.10 -10.63 7.16
C GLU A 126 -20.17 -10.75 8.70
N GLU A 127 -21.22 -10.20 9.30
CA GLU A 127 -21.52 -10.23 10.74
C GLU A 127 -20.42 -9.63 11.65
N LYS A 128 -19.54 -8.79 11.10
CA LYS A 128 -18.49 -8.10 11.87
C LYS A 128 -19.04 -6.83 12.51
N LYS A 129 -18.79 -6.65 13.81
CA LYS A 129 -19.14 -5.44 14.55
C LYS A 129 -18.21 -4.31 14.14
N THR A 130 -18.75 -3.29 13.46
CA THR A 130 -17.91 -2.28 12.81
C THR A 130 -18.20 -0.85 13.30
N THR A 131 -17.16 -0.13 13.71
CA THR A 131 -17.24 1.26 14.18
C THR A 131 -16.39 2.17 13.29
N LEU A 132 -16.91 3.37 12.96
CA LEU A 132 -16.15 4.38 12.21
C LEU A 132 -15.36 5.27 13.17
N PHE A 133 -14.13 5.61 12.80
CA PHE A 133 -13.25 6.51 13.55
C PHE A 133 -12.72 7.61 12.65
N ALA A 134 -13.15 8.85 12.90
CA ALA A 134 -12.63 10.02 12.20
C ALA A 134 -11.46 10.62 12.98
N LEU A 135 -10.27 10.64 12.36
CA LEU A 135 -9.03 11.07 13.00
C LEU A 135 -8.25 12.00 12.08
N ARG A 136 -7.67 13.07 12.64
CA ARG A 136 -6.74 13.92 11.88
C ARG A 136 -5.37 13.27 11.74
N GLU A 137 -4.89 12.64 12.81
CA GLU A 137 -3.64 11.87 12.83
C GLU A 137 -3.97 10.43 13.23
N VAL A 138 -3.49 9.47 12.44
CA VAL A 138 -3.59 8.04 12.75
C VAL A 138 -2.26 7.60 13.32
N THR A 139 -2.20 7.47 14.65
CA THR A 139 -0.99 7.05 15.37
C THR A 139 -1.28 5.82 16.24
N PRO A 140 -0.26 5.05 16.63
CA PRO A 140 -0.44 3.92 17.55
C PRO A 140 -1.14 4.34 18.84
N GLU A 141 -0.76 5.48 19.42
CA GLU A 141 -1.29 5.99 20.69
C GLU A 141 -2.79 6.29 20.58
N ALA A 142 -3.22 6.86 19.46
CA ALA A 142 -4.62 7.15 19.19
C ALA A 142 -5.44 5.86 19.06
N LEU A 143 -4.93 4.85 18.34
CA LEU A 143 -5.64 3.58 18.15
C LEU A 143 -5.67 2.72 19.43
N MET A 144 -4.67 2.84 20.31
CA MET A 144 -4.65 2.15 21.61
C MET A 144 -5.77 2.59 22.56
N GLN A 145 -6.36 3.77 22.37
CA GLN A 145 -7.50 4.24 23.18
C GLN A 145 -8.78 3.42 22.94
N PHE A 146 -8.79 2.53 21.94
CA PHE A 146 -9.93 1.68 21.59
C PHE A 146 -9.59 0.20 21.81
N PRO A 147 -9.51 -0.27 23.08
CA PRO A 147 -9.07 -1.62 23.39
C PRO A 147 -10.01 -2.71 22.86
N THR A 148 -11.30 -2.39 22.68
CA THR A 148 -12.33 -3.31 22.18
C THR A 148 -12.26 -3.59 20.68
N VAL A 149 -11.62 -2.72 19.89
CA VAL A 149 -11.42 -2.91 18.45
C VAL A 149 -10.27 -3.89 18.24
N GLU A 150 -10.42 -4.93 17.44
CA GLU A 150 -9.38 -5.94 17.23
C GLU A 150 -8.53 -5.63 16.00
N VAL A 151 -9.17 -5.08 14.96
CA VAL A 151 -8.53 -4.77 13.67
C VAL A 151 -8.98 -3.40 13.19
N PHE A 152 -8.08 -2.66 12.55
CA PHE A 152 -8.41 -1.41 11.89
C PHE A 152 -8.33 -1.54 10.37
N VAL A 153 -9.26 -0.91 9.66
CA VAL A 153 -9.21 -0.73 8.20
C VAL A 153 -8.89 0.72 7.90
N ASN A 154 -7.79 0.96 7.17
CA ASN A 154 -7.34 2.29 6.84
C ASN A 154 -7.89 2.74 5.48
N THR A 155 -8.76 3.76 5.49
CA THR A 155 -9.23 4.43 4.27
C THR A 155 -8.51 5.75 3.98
N ALA A 156 -7.57 6.16 4.84
CA ALA A 156 -6.80 7.39 4.73
C ALA A 156 -5.53 7.19 3.88
N CYS A 157 -4.36 7.62 4.35
CA CYS A 157 -3.10 7.42 3.63
C CYS A 157 -2.70 5.94 3.65
N PRO A 158 -2.56 5.25 2.49
CA PRO A 158 -2.23 3.82 2.45
C PRO A 158 -0.85 3.49 3.04
N ARG A 159 0.04 4.48 3.17
CA ARG A 159 1.39 4.30 3.74
C ARG A 159 1.36 3.97 5.23
N ILE A 160 0.32 4.38 5.96
CA ILE A 160 0.18 4.08 7.40
C ILE A 160 0.14 2.55 7.63
N SER A 161 -0.64 1.83 6.81
CA SER A 161 -0.80 0.38 6.96
C SER A 161 0.42 -0.43 6.51
N LEU A 162 1.27 0.16 5.66
CA LEU A 162 2.40 -0.55 5.03
C LEU A 162 3.73 -0.24 5.70
N ASP A 163 4.06 1.03 5.92
CA ASP A 163 5.37 1.43 6.45
C ASP A 163 5.42 1.40 7.97
N ASP A 164 4.34 1.85 8.59
CA ASP A 164 4.24 1.94 10.05
C ASP A 164 3.60 0.69 10.66
N ALA A 165 3.38 -0.35 9.86
CA ALA A 165 2.73 -1.59 10.27
C ALA A 165 3.31 -2.17 11.57
N SER A 166 4.63 -2.11 11.75
CA SER A 166 5.30 -2.64 12.94
C SER A 166 5.15 -1.78 14.20
N LYS A 167 4.66 -0.54 14.08
CA LYS A 167 4.41 0.36 15.21
C LYS A 167 3.04 0.12 15.84
N PHE A 168 2.11 -0.49 15.12
CA PHE A 168 0.78 -0.80 15.61
C PHE A 168 0.76 -2.16 16.30
N LEU A 169 0.14 -2.22 17.48
CA LEU A 169 -0.07 -3.47 18.22
C LEU A 169 -1.16 -4.36 17.63
N LYS A 170 -2.05 -3.77 16.83
CA LYS A 170 -3.19 -4.43 16.18
C LYS A 170 -3.07 -4.28 14.67
N PRO A 171 -3.58 -5.25 13.88
CA PRO A 171 -3.56 -5.13 12.43
C PRO A 171 -4.23 -3.84 11.95
N VAL A 172 -3.51 -3.07 11.15
CA VAL A 172 -4.06 -1.96 10.36
C VAL A 172 -3.97 -2.38 8.91
N LEU A 173 -5.12 -2.66 8.31
CA LEU A 173 -5.24 -3.19 6.96
C LEU A 173 -5.36 -2.08 5.92
N THR A 174 -4.91 -2.33 4.70
CA THR A 174 -5.31 -1.55 3.53
C THR A 174 -6.71 -1.98 3.05
N LEU A 175 -7.29 -1.22 2.11
CA LEU A 175 -8.53 -1.61 1.44
C LEU A 175 -8.38 -2.95 0.70
N ASP A 176 -7.28 -3.12 -0.04
CA ASP A 176 -7.02 -4.34 -0.82
C ASP A 176 -6.89 -5.56 0.10
N GLU A 177 -6.21 -5.41 1.24
CA GLU A 177 -6.10 -6.46 2.28
C GLU A 177 -7.45 -6.77 2.92
N THR A 178 -8.31 -5.77 3.08
CA THR A 178 -9.67 -5.96 3.61
C THR A 178 -10.53 -6.75 2.62
N SER A 179 -10.40 -6.53 1.31
CA SER A 179 -11.04 -7.37 0.30
C SER A 179 -10.58 -8.83 0.36
N VAL A 180 -9.32 -9.09 0.75
CA VAL A 180 -8.84 -10.46 0.99
C VAL A 180 -9.44 -11.07 2.27
N VAL A 181 -9.68 -10.27 3.30
CA VAL A 181 -10.37 -10.72 4.53
C VAL A 181 -11.83 -11.07 4.24
N LEU A 182 -12.52 -10.25 3.44
CA LEU A 182 -13.92 -10.43 3.03
C LEU A 182 -14.12 -11.50 1.95
N GLY A 183 -13.06 -12.10 1.42
CA GLY A 183 -13.15 -13.12 0.37
C GLY A 183 -13.46 -12.59 -1.04
N GLU A 184 -13.50 -11.27 -1.23
CA GLU A 184 -13.73 -10.61 -2.52
C GLU A 184 -12.52 -10.72 -3.47
N MET A 185 -11.33 -10.95 -2.90
CA MET A 185 -10.06 -11.08 -3.60
C MET A 185 -9.21 -12.19 -2.96
N SER A 186 -8.48 -12.97 -3.75
CA SER A 186 -7.51 -13.92 -3.20
C SER A 186 -6.17 -13.23 -2.86
N TRP A 187 -5.42 -13.84 -1.95
CA TRP A 187 -4.08 -13.35 -1.61
C TRP A 187 -3.13 -13.35 -2.81
N GLU A 188 -3.24 -14.36 -3.67
CA GLU A 188 -2.44 -14.52 -4.88
C GLU A 188 -2.76 -13.41 -5.88
N THR A 189 -4.03 -13.05 -6.02
CA THR A 189 -4.45 -11.92 -6.86
C THR A 189 -3.88 -10.62 -6.34
N LEU A 190 -3.98 -10.34 -5.03
CA LEU A 190 -3.36 -9.15 -4.44
C LEU A 190 -1.84 -9.12 -4.67
N CYS A 191 -1.14 -10.24 -4.47
CA CYS A 191 0.30 -10.32 -4.72
C CYS A 191 0.67 -10.06 -6.19
N LYS A 192 -0.20 -10.45 -7.13
CA LYS A 192 0.01 -10.28 -8.57
C LYS A 192 -0.32 -8.87 -9.05
N GLU A 193 -1.47 -8.34 -8.63
CA GLU A 193 -1.96 -7.01 -9.04
C GLU A 193 -1.26 -5.86 -8.29
N GLY A 194 -0.69 -6.18 -7.13
CA GLY A 194 0.01 -5.27 -6.25
C GLY A 194 -0.90 -4.38 -5.42
N TRP A 195 -0.34 -3.82 -4.36
CA TRP A 195 -1.03 -2.85 -3.49
C TRP A 195 -1.31 -1.55 -4.25
N PHE A 196 -2.15 -0.70 -3.64
CA PHE A 196 -2.50 0.64 -4.13
C PHE A 196 -3.45 0.65 -5.34
N GLY A 197 -4.08 -0.49 -5.69
CA GLY A 197 -5.07 -0.56 -6.76
C GLY A 197 -6.32 0.28 -6.46
N ASN A 198 -6.76 0.27 -5.20
CA ASN A 198 -7.91 1.04 -4.71
C ASN A 198 -7.52 2.39 -4.05
N ALA A 199 -6.26 2.83 -4.16
CA ALA A 199 -5.76 4.00 -3.45
C ALA A 199 -6.04 5.34 -4.16
N THR A 200 -6.36 5.32 -5.47
CA THR A 200 -6.68 6.51 -6.27
C THR A 200 -8.16 6.57 -6.61
#